data_AF-X1C8L5-F1
#
_entry.id   AF-X1C8L5-F1
#
_cell.length_a   1.000
_cell.length_b   1.000
_cell.length_c   1.000
_cell.angle_alpha   90.00
_cell.angle_beta   90.00
_cell.angle_gamma   90.00
#
_symmetry.space_group_name_H-M   'P 1'
#
loop_
_entity.id
_entity.type
_entity.pdbx_description
1 polymer ?
#
loop_
_entity_poly.entity_id
_entity_poly.type
_entity_poly.pdbx_seq_one_letter_code
_entity_poly.pdbx_strand_id
1 'polypeptide(L)'
;MTYDLTTSSTEGGSVTTPGEDTFTYGEEFVVDLLAVADEGYQFVEWTGDVSTIADVNAAATNITMNGDYSITAEFAWQYDLSTSSTG
;
A
#
# COMPACT_ATOMS: atom_id res chain seq x y z
N MET A 1 -1.99 -4.52 23.83
CA MET A 1 -2.79 -3.28 23.63
C MET A 1 -3.53 -3.39 22.29
N THR A 2 -4.30 -2.39 21.87
CA THR A 2 -4.89 -2.33 20.52
C THR A 2 -4.50 -1.02 19.85
N TYR A 3 -4.36 -1.06 18.53
CA TYR A 3 -3.98 0.08 17.71
C TYR A 3 -4.80 0.13 16.43
N ASP A 4 -4.99 1.34 15.91
CA ASP A 4 -5.75 1.58 14.69
C ASP A 4 -4.82 1.64 13.47
N LEU A 5 -5.22 0.96 12.40
CA LEU A 5 -4.62 1.03 11.07
C LEU A 5 -5.61 1.69 10.13
N THR A 6 -5.33 2.92 9.71
CA THR A 6 -6.06 3.61 8.66
C THR A 6 -5.36 3.41 7.32
N THR A 7 -6.12 2.99 6.31
CA THR A 7 -5.64 2.65 4.97
C THR A 7 -6.39 3.44 3.91
N SER A 8 -5.66 3.95 2.93
CA SER A 8 -6.20 4.76 1.83
C SER A 8 -5.36 4.57 0.57
N SER A 9 -5.83 5.11 -0.56
CA SER A 9 -5.06 5.15 -1.81
C SER A 9 -5.20 6.50 -2.51
N THR A 10 -4.27 6.76 -3.44
CA THR A 10 -4.43 7.82 -4.44
C THR A 10 -5.23 7.33 -5.65
N GLU A 11 -5.55 8.24 -6.57
CA GLU A 11 -6.19 7.89 -7.85
C GLU A 11 -5.39 6.82 -8.62
N GLY A 12 -6.08 5.82 -9.17
CA GLY A 12 -5.47 4.79 -10.02
C GLY A 12 -5.34 3.41 -9.40
N GLY A 13 -5.97 3.17 -8.28
CA GLY A 13 -6.04 1.85 -7.66
C GLY A 13 -6.77 1.91 -6.34
N SER A 14 -6.69 0.82 -5.59
CA SER A 14 -7.26 0.73 -4.25
C SER A 14 -6.50 -0.25 -3.36
N VAL A 15 -6.61 -0.07 -2.06
CA VAL A 15 -6.20 -1.08 -1.08
C VAL A 15 -7.30 -2.12 -0.94
N THR A 16 -7.02 -3.36 -1.34
CA THR A 16 -8.00 -4.47 -1.31
C THR A 16 -7.83 -5.39 -0.11
N THR A 17 -6.69 -5.29 0.59
CA THR A 17 -6.46 -5.96 1.87
C THR A 17 -5.69 -5.01 2.78
N PRO A 18 -6.18 -4.70 3.99
CA PRO A 18 -7.48 -5.13 4.57
C PRO A 18 -8.71 -4.49 3.89
N GLY A 19 -8.51 -3.48 3.06
CA GLY A 19 -9.55 -2.60 2.50
C GLY A 19 -9.14 -1.15 2.70
N GLU A 20 -10.03 -0.19 2.42
CA GLU A 20 -9.83 1.23 2.73
C GLU A 20 -10.79 1.66 3.82
N ASP A 21 -10.30 1.64 5.05
CA ASP A 21 -11.02 2.09 6.23
C ASP A 21 -10.02 2.21 7.40
N THR A 22 -10.54 2.42 8.60
CA THR A 22 -9.83 2.22 9.86
C THR A 22 -10.16 0.87 10.46
N PHE A 23 -9.12 0.09 10.75
CA PHE A 23 -9.21 -1.26 11.31
C PHE A 23 -8.44 -1.31 12.63
N THR A 24 -9.02 -1.90 13.66
CA THR A 24 -8.36 -2.04 14.97
C THR A 24 -7.76 -3.43 15.12
N TYR A 25 -6.47 -3.50 15.45
CA TYR A 25 -5.72 -4.73 15.64
C TYR A 25 -5.06 -4.81 17.01
N GLY A 26 -4.68 -6.03 17.41
CA GLY A 26 -3.86 -6.24 18.59
C GLY A 26 -2.41 -5.81 18.38
N GLU A 27 -1.74 -5.49 19.47
CA GLU A 27 -0.28 -5.31 19.50
C GLU A 27 0.45 -6.56 18.98
N GLU A 28 1.55 -6.35 18.23
CA GLU A 28 2.34 -7.36 17.51
C GLU A 28 1.58 -8.14 16.42
N PHE A 29 0.33 -7.77 16.14
CA PHE A 29 -0.42 -8.36 15.03
C PHE A 29 0.20 -7.95 13.70
N VAL A 30 0.33 -8.90 12.78
CA VAL A 30 0.84 -8.66 11.43
C VAL A 30 -0.34 -8.61 10.47
N VAL A 31 -0.54 -7.47 9.82
CA VAL A 31 -1.62 -7.24 8.85
C VAL A 31 -1.05 -7.31 7.44
N ASP A 32 -1.64 -8.16 6.61
CA ASP A 32 -1.32 -8.21 5.19
C ASP A 32 -1.87 -6.96 4.48
N LEU A 33 -1.07 -6.40 3.59
CA LEU A 33 -1.40 -5.24 2.77
C LEU A 33 -1.38 -5.63 1.30
N LEU A 34 -2.44 -5.29 0.56
CA LEU A 34 -2.52 -5.52 -0.88
C LEU A 34 -3.13 -4.31 -1.60
N ALA A 35 -2.29 -3.62 -2.37
CA ALA A 35 -2.68 -2.57 -3.30
C ALA A 35 -2.90 -3.16 -4.72
N VAL A 36 -4.03 -2.85 -5.34
CA VAL A 36 -4.37 -3.28 -6.71
C VAL A 36 -4.55 -2.05 -7.58
N ALA A 37 -3.75 -1.93 -8.63
CA ALA A 37 -3.83 -0.84 -9.58
C ALA A 37 -5.01 -1.03 -10.55
N ASP A 38 -5.65 0.07 -10.92
CA ASP A 38 -6.63 0.10 -11.99
C ASP A 38 -5.95 0.00 -13.36
N GLU A 39 -6.76 -0.23 -14.41
CA GLU A 39 -6.25 -0.30 -15.78
C GLU A 39 -5.52 1.00 -16.17
N GLY A 40 -4.29 0.85 -16.67
CA GLY A 40 -3.45 1.98 -17.08
C GLY A 40 -2.65 2.63 -15.94
N TYR A 41 -2.75 2.11 -14.72
CA TYR A 41 -1.95 2.57 -13.57
C TYR A 41 -0.95 1.49 -13.12
N GLN A 42 -0.04 1.90 -12.25
CA GLN A 42 0.84 1.01 -11.51
C GLN A 42 0.96 1.49 -10.07
N PHE A 43 1.14 0.54 -9.15
CA PHE A 43 1.53 0.83 -7.78
C PHE A 43 2.95 1.44 -7.78
N VAL A 44 3.14 2.49 -6.98
CA VAL A 44 4.42 3.20 -6.83
C VAL A 44 5.07 2.79 -5.52
N GLU A 45 4.46 3.13 -4.40
CA GLU A 45 4.94 2.81 -3.05
C GLU A 45 3.84 2.99 -1.99
N TRP A 46 4.07 2.48 -0.79
CA TRP A 46 3.32 2.80 0.41
C TRP A 46 3.94 4.02 1.09
N THR A 47 3.13 5.01 1.47
CA THR A 47 3.54 6.23 2.17
C THR A 47 2.78 6.41 3.49
N GLY A 48 3.17 7.43 4.29
CA GLY A 48 2.62 7.69 5.62
C GLY A 48 3.46 7.06 6.73
N ASP A 49 2.81 6.43 7.70
CA ASP A 49 3.46 5.82 8.86
C ASP A 49 4.02 4.42 8.52
N VAL A 50 5.03 4.37 7.66
CA VAL A 50 5.49 3.10 7.06
C VAL A 50 6.64 2.41 7.81
N SER A 51 6.92 2.83 9.05
CA SER A 51 8.13 2.42 9.78
C SER A 51 8.21 0.92 10.09
N THR A 52 7.08 0.21 10.08
CA THR A 52 6.97 -1.23 10.34
C THR A 52 6.42 -2.02 9.15
N ILE A 53 6.37 -1.41 7.96
CA ILE A 53 6.08 -2.11 6.72
C ILE A 53 7.33 -2.89 6.27
N ALA A 54 7.14 -4.15 5.87
CA ALA A 54 8.24 -5.02 5.46
C ALA A 54 8.95 -4.55 4.18
N ASP A 55 8.18 -4.12 3.18
CA ASP A 55 8.68 -3.51 1.95
C ASP A 55 7.65 -2.50 1.44
N VAL A 56 8.02 -1.22 1.41
CA VAL A 56 7.16 -0.12 0.96
C VAL A 56 7.01 -0.08 -0.56
N ASN A 57 7.91 -0.71 -1.32
CA ASN A 57 7.86 -0.74 -2.79
C ASN A 57 7.15 -1.99 -3.33
N ALA A 58 6.69 -2.88 -2.45
CA ALA A 58 5.93 -4.06 -2.82
C ALA A 58 4.43 -3.82 -2.63
N ALA A 59 3.65 -3.93 -3.72
CA ALA A 59 2.19 -3.80 -3.67
C ALA A 59 1.52 -4.82 -2.74
N ALA A 60 2.13 -6.00 -2.59
CA ALA A 60 1.79 -7.01 -1.60
C ALA A 60 2.88 -7.05 -0.53
N THR A 61 2.55 -6.66 0.69
CA THR A 61 3.48 -6.52 1.82
C THR A 61 2.74 -6.77 3.13
N ASN A 62 3.37 -6.49 4.27
CA ASN A 62 2.71 -6.54 5.57
C ASN A 62 3.22 -5.43 6.49
N ILE A 63 2.41 -5.08 7.49
CA ILE A 63 2.73 -4.13 8.56
C ILE A 63 2.60 -4.80 9.93
N THR A 64 3.56 -4.54 10.82
CA THR A 64 3.48 -4.98 12.22
C THR A 64 2.88 -3.89 13.10
N MET A 65 1.81 -4.19 13.82
CA MET A 65 1.05 -3.25 14.65
C MET A 65 1.68 -3.09 16.05
N ASN A 66 2.47 -2.03 16.24
CA ASN A 66 3.04 -1.62 17.54
C ASN A 66 2.70 -0.16 17.93
N GLY A 67 1.75 0.44 17.21
CA GLY A 67 1.30 1.82 17.32
C GLY A 67 0.14 2.08 16.36
N ASP A 68 -0.48 3.25 16.45
CA ASP A 68 -1.46 3.68 15.45
C ASP A 68 -0.75 4.07 14.15
N TYR A 69 -1.35 3.72 13.02
CA TYR A 69 -0.76 3.83 11.69
C TYR A 69 -1.74 4.43 10.69
N SER A 70 -1.30 5.43 9.93
CA SER A 70 -2.02 5.95 8.76
C SER A 70 -1.16 5.77 7.52
N ILE A 71 -1.59 4.90 6.60
CA ILE A 71 -0.83 4.57 5.38
C ILE A 71 -1.64 4.80 4.11
N THR A 72 -0.93 5.13 3.03
CA THR A 72 -1.52 5.39 1.72
C THR A 72 -0.79 4.59 0.64
N ALA A 73 -1.53 3.88 -0.21
CA ALA A 73 -1.00 3.29 -1.44
C ALA A 73 -0.97 4.34 -2.55
N GLU A 74 0.23 4.63 -3.06
CA GLU A 74 0.43 5.57 -4.17
C GLU A 74 0.36 4.85 -5.50
N PHE A 75 -0.38 5.43 -6.44
CA PHE A 75 -0.53 4.95 -7.81
C PHE A 75 -0.18 6.05 -8.81
N ALA A 76 0.39 5.66 -9.95
CA ALA A 76 0.69 6.57 -11.04
C ALA A 76 0.31 5.95 -12.39
N TRP A 77 -0.09 6.79 -13.34
CA TRP A 77 -0.32 6.35 -14.71
C TRP A 77 0.92 5.63 -15.25
N GLN A 78 0.69 4.47 -15.85
CA GLN A 78 1.70 3.70 -16.52
C GLN A 78 1.94 4.37 -17.89
N TYR A 79 3.00 5.15 -18.01
CA TYR A 79 3.46 5.57 -19.33
C TYR A 79 3.98 4.34 -20.08
N ASP A 80 3.36 3.99 -21.21
CA ASP A 80 3.99 3.06 -22.17
C ASP A 80 5.25 3.74 -22.74
N LEU A 81 6.37 3.56 -22.07
CA LEU A 81 7.67 3.76 -22.70
C LEU A 81 8.00 2.45 -23.42
N SER A 82 7.33 2.18 -24.54
CA SER A 82 7.83 1.23 -25.52
C SER A 82 9.10 1.80 -26.14
N THR A 83 10.22 1.70 -25.42
CA THR A 83 11.55 1.86 -26.01
C THR A 83 11.75 0.67 -26.93
N SER A 84 11.28 0.83 -28.16
CA SER A 84 11.78 0.07 -29.31
C SER A 84 13.25 0.44 -29.48
N SER A 85 14.16 -0.09 -28.65
CA SER A 85 15.59 -0.01 -28.96
C SER A 85 15.88 -1.07 -30.02
N THR A 86 15.53 -0.75 -31.27
CA THR A 86 16.20 -1.38 -32.40
C THR A 86 17.60 -0.77 -32.46
N GLY A 87 18.59 -1.52 -32.01
CA GLY A 87 20.02 -1.26 -32.19
C GLY A 87 20.73 -2.56 -32.49
#